data_AF-A0A3C0S5M2-F1
#
_entry.id   AF-A0A3C0S5M2-F1
#
_cell.length_a   1.000
_cell.length_b   1.000
_cell.length_c   1.000
_cell.angle_alpha   90.00
_cell.angle_beta   90.00
_cell.angle_gamma   90.00
#
_symmetry.space_group_name_H-M   'P 1'
#
loop_
_entity.id
_entity.type
_entity.pdbx_description
1 polymer ?
#
loop_
_entity_poly.entity_id
_entity_poly.type
_entity_poly.pdbx_seq_one_letter_code
_entity_poly.pdbx_strand_id
1 'polypeptide(L)'
;NWQNYKLGFEFAFPLFIRAERGKLKEVRIKQDQLRFEQVATERNIYNDVVKKYNDLNAYSKQIELQSINISNQELLLKGELNKFELGESTLFVVNSRENKLIEMRIKQEKLFTDYRKALAELYYKAGTKF
;
A
#
# COMPACT_ATOMS: atom_id res chain seq x y z
N ASN A 1 18.39 18.71 77.71
CA ASN A 1 17.82 18.08 76.49
C ASN A 1 18.94 17.70 75.53
N TRP A 2 19.42 16.46 75.59
CA TRP A 2 20.40 15.93 74.63
C TRP A 2 19.67 15.14 73.55
N GLN A 3 19.86 15.54 72.29
CA GLN A 3 19.25 14.94 71.11
C GLN A 3 20.02 13.67 70.73
N ASN A 4 19.33 12.54 70.69
CA ASN A 4 19.86 11.29 70.14
C ASN A 4 19.56 11.26 68.64
N TYR A 5 20.58 11.42 67.80
CA TYR A 5 20.49 11.13 66.37
C TYR A 5 21.30 9.87 66.06
N LYS A 6 20.62 8.86 65.50
CA LYS A 6 21.26 7.61 65.05
C LYS A 6 21.08 7.53 63.53
N LEU A 7 22.17 7.73 62.80
CA LEU A 7 22.27 7.48 61.38
C LEU A 7 22.92 6.09 61.20
N GLY A 8 22.25 5.20 60.47
CA GLY A 8 22.77 3.89 60.08
C GLY A 8 22.85 3.80 58.56
N PHE A 9 23.90 3.17 58.05
CA PHE A 9 24.05 2.85 56.63
C PHE A 9 24.07 1.32 56.49
N GLU A 10 23.19 0.78 55.65
CA GLU A 10 23.16 -0.65 55.33
C GLU A 10 23.77 -0.87 53.94
N PHE A 11 24.81 -1.72 53.88
CA PHE A 11 25.47 -2.12 52.65
C PHE A 11 25.20 -3.59 52.38
N ALA A 12 24.61 -3.89 51.22
CA ALA A 12 24.36 -5.25 50.76
C ALA A 12 25.10 -5.49 49.42
N PHE A 13 25.99 -6.47 49.40
CA PHE A 13 26.68 -6.92 48.19
C PHE A 13 26.49 -8.44 47.99
N PRO A 14 25.93 -8.88 46.85
CA PRO A 14 25.72 -10.30 46.61
C PRO A 14 27.05 -11.01 46.30
N LEU A 15 27.35 -12.09 47.01
CA LEU A 15 28.55 -12.91 46.79
C LEU A 15 28.51 -13.67 45.44
N PHE A 16 27.32 -13.98 44.92
CA PHE A 16 27.14 -14.67 43.64
C PHE A 16 26.67 -13.73 42.54
N ILE A 17 27.60 -13.27 41.71
CA ILE A 17 27.32 -12.38 40.56
C ILE A 17 26.71 -13.09 39.34
N ARG A 18 26.55 -14.42 39.36
CA ARG A 18 26.11 -15.20 38.19
C ARG A 18 24.67 -14.88 37.76
N ALA A 19 23.77 -14.61 38.71
CA ALA A 19 22.39 -14.25 38.42
C ALA A 19 22.30 -12.87 37.76
N GLU A 20 23.03 -11.89 38.29
CA GLU A 20 23.09 -10.53 37.73
C GLU A 20 23.75 -10.50 36.35
N ARG A 21 24.79 -11.33 36.11
CA ARG A 21 25.37 -11.52 34.76
C ARG A 21 24.38 -12.14 33.79
N GLY A 22 23.57 -13.09 34.23
CA GLY A 22 22.48 -13.69 33.45
C GLY A 22 21.44 -12.66 33.04
N LYS A 23 20.94 -11.88 34.00
CA LYS A 23 20.00 -10.77 33.78
C LYS A 23 20.56 -9.73 32.81
N LEU A 24 21.84 -9.33 32.98
CA LEU A 24 22.48 -8.38 32.07
C LEU A 24 22.54 -8.92 30.63
N LYS A 25 22.86 -10.22 30.46
CA LYS A 25 22.86 -10.85 29.13
C LYS A 25 21.46 -10.90 28.52
N GLU A 26 20.44 -11.20 29.32
CA GLU A 26 19.04 -11.19 28.87
C GLU A 26 18.62 -9.80 28.40
N VAL A 27 18.92 -8.74 29.19
CA VAL A 27 18.64 -7.35 28.80
C VAL A 27 19.35 -6.98 27.51
N ARG A 28 20.62 -7.39 27.34
CA ARG A 28 21.37 -7.13 26.10
C ARG A 28 20.71 -7.82 24.89
N ILE A 29 20.30 -9.08 25.03
CA ILE A 29 19.59 -9.79 23.96
C ILE A 29 18.27 -9.10 23.60
N LYS A 30 17.50 -8.65 24.62
CA LYS A 30 16.27 -7.88 24.39
C LYS A 30 16.54 -6.56 23.67
N GLN A 31 17.62 -5.85 24.01
CA GLN A 31 18.03 -4.62 23.30
C GLN A 31 18.38 -4.90 21.84
N ASP A 32 19.15 -5.96 21.56
CA ASP A 32 19.49 -6.36 20.19
C ASP A 32 18.23 -6.76 19.41
N GLN A 33 17.31 -7.49 20.04
CA GLN A 33 16.03 -7.86 19.44
C GLN A 33 15.20 -6.63 19.06
N LEU A 34 15.02 -5.68 19.98
CA LEU A 34 14.28 -4.44 19.70
C LEU A 34 14.93 -3.64 18.56
N ARG A 35 16.27 -3.61 18.50
CA ARG A 35 16.99 -2.96 17.41
C ARG A 35 16.71 -3.65 16.06
N PHE A 36 16.72 -4.98 16.00
CA PHE A 36 16.41 -5.70 14.77
C PHE A 36 14.93 -5.56 14.37
N GLU A 37 14.01 -5.57 15.34
CA GLU A 37 12.58 -5.32 15.11
C GLU A 37 12.33 -3.91 14.55
N GLN A 38 13.05 -2.91 15.05
CA GLN A 38 13.00 -1.55 14.51
C GLN A 38 13.47 -1.51 13.05
N VAL A 39 14.64 -2.08 12.75
CA VAL A 39 15.18 -2.12 11.38
C VAL A 39 14.25 -2.87 10.42
N ALA A 40 13.65 -3.98 10.87
CA ALA A 40 12.68 -4.73 10.09
C ALA A 40 11.41 -3.90 9.81
N THR A 41 10.90 -3.20 10.83
CA THR A 41 9.73 -2.32 10.70
C THR A 41 10.01 -1.18 9.72
N GLU A 42 11.14 -0.50 9.83
CA GLU A 42 11.55 0.57 8.91
C GLU A 42 11.61 0.07 7.45
N ARG A 43 12.18 -1.10 7.23
CA ARG A 43 12.26 -1.70 5.89
C ARG A 43 10.90 -2.13 5.36
N ASN A 44 10.02 -2.64 6.21
CA ASN A 44 8.66 -2.99 5.82
C ASN A 44 7.87 -1.75 5.39
N ILE A 45 7.98 -0.65 6.14
CA ILE A 45 7.34 0.63 5.78
C ILE A 45 7.87 1.13 4.42
N TYR A 46 9.20 1.13 4.23
CA TYR A 46 9.80 1.55 2.97
C TYR A 46 9.30 0.71 1.78
N ASN A 47 9.34 -0.62 1.91
CA ASN A 47 8.88 -1.53 0.86
C ASN A 47 7.40 -1.33 0.55
N ASP A 48 6.58 -1.09 1.57
CA ASP A 48 5.14 -0.85 1.41
C ASP A 48 4.84 0.43 0.64
N VAL A 49 5.55 1.52 0.92
CA VAL A 49 5.42 2.79 0.20
C VAL A 49 5.85 2.62 -1.26
N VAL A 50 7.01 1.99 -1.51
CA VAL A 50 7.51 1.74 -2.87
C VAL A 50 6.55 0.85 -3.65
N LYS A 51 6.00 -0.19 -3.02
CA LYS A 51 5.00 -1.06 -3.65
C LYS A 51 3.76 -0.28 -4.07
N LYS A 52 3.19 0.54 -3.18
CA LYS A 52 2.01 1.35 -3.49
C LYS A 52 2.25 2.41 -4.55
N TYR A 53 3.45 3.00 -4.58
CA TYR A 53 3.86 3.89 -5.66
C TYR A 53 3.94 3.18 -7.02
N ASN A 54 4.47 1.96 -7.05
CA ASN A 54 4.50 1.14 -8.27
C ASN A 54 3.10 0.76 -8.75
N ASP A 55 2.20 0.41 -7.83
CA ASP A 55 0.80 0.13 -8.14
C ASP A 55 0.13 1.35 -8.79
N LEU A 56 0.35 2.56 -8.26
CA LEU A 56 -0.14 3.82 -8.83
C LEU A 56 0.35 4.07 -10.26
N ASN A 57 1.64 3.87 -10.50
CA ASN A 57 2.21 4.00 -11.84
C ASN A 57 1.62 2.97 -12.81
N ALA A 58 1.38 1.74 -12.35
CA ALA A 58 0.72 0.71 -13.15
C ALA A 58 -0.72 1.09 -13.50
N TYR A 59 -1.49 1.64 -12.55
CA TYR A 59 -2.83 2.15 -12.82
C TYR A 59 -2.83 3.30 -13.84
N SER A 60 -1.90 4.25 -13.73
CA SER A 60 -1.77 5.35 -14.70
C SER A 60 -1.58 4.83 -16.12
N LYS A 61 -0.69 3.85 -16.31
CA LYS A 61 -0.45 3.22 -17.63
C LYS A 61 -1.67 2.45 -18.13
N GLN A 62 -2.39 1.77 -17.23
CA GLN A 62 -3.61 1.05 -17.60
C GLN A 62 -4.72 2.01 -18.06
N ILE A 63 -4.85 3.18 -17.42
CA ILE A 63 -5.81 4.21 -17.80
C ILE A 63 -5.51 4.74 -19.21
N GLU A 64 -4.24 5.03 -19.50
CA GLU A 64 -3.81 5.49 -20.82
C GLU A 64 -4.13 4.46 -21.91
N LEU A 65 -3.72 3.20 -21.69
CA LEU A 65 -4.02 2.09 -22.61
C LEU A 65 -5.54 1.88 -22.80
N GLN A 66 -6.31 2.00 -21.73
CA GLN A 66 -7.76 1.87 -21.79
C GLN A 66 -8.39 2.99 -22.62
N SER A 67 -7.87 4.22 -22.53
CA SER A 67 -8.32 5.36 -23.33
C SER A 67 -8.11 5.12 -24.83
N ILE A 68 -6.93 4.58 -25.20
CA ILE A 68 -6.63 4.21 -26.59
C ILE A 68 -7.58 3.11 -27.08
N ASN A 69 -7.79 2.08 -26.25
CA ASN A 69 -8.69 0.97 -26.60
C ASN A 69 -10.14 1.44 -26.80
N ILE A 70 -10.63 2.37 -25.98
CA ILE A 70 -11.97 2.95 -26.12
C ILE A 70 -12.07 3.71 -27.45
N SER A 71 -11.10 4.55 -27.79
CA SER A 71 -11.09 5.27 -29.06
C SER A 71 -11.08 4.33 -30.28
N ASN A 72 -10.28 3.25 -30.21
CA ASN A 72 -10.27 2.21 -31.24
C ASN A 72 -11.63 1.49 -31.35
N GLN A 73 -12.27 1.19 -30.23
CA GLN A 73 -13.58 0.55 -30.20
C GLN A 73 -14.69 1.45 -30.77
N GLU A 74 -14.61 2.76 -30.53
CA GLU A 74 -15.52 3.75 -31.12
C GLU A 74 -15.37 3.79 -32.65
N LEU A 75 -14.13 3.75 -33.15
CA LEU A 75 -13.88 3.67 -34.59
C LEU A 75 -14.45 2.38 -35.20
N LEU A 76 -14.29 1.24 -34.51
CA LEU A 76 -14.86 -0.02 -34.94
C LEU A 76 -16.39 -0.01 -34.95
N LEU A 77 -17.02 0.59 -33.92
CA LEU A 77 -18.48 0.74 -33.87
C LEU A 77 -18.97 1.60 -35.04
N LYS A 78 -18.28 2.71 -35.34
CA LYS A 78 -18.60 3.55 -36.50
C LYS A 78 -18.49 2.79 -37.82
N GLY A 79 -17.44 1.99 -37.99
CA GLY A 79 -17.29 1.14 -39.17
C GLY A 79 -18.39 0.08 -39.29
N GLU A 80 -18.83 -0.48 -38.17
CA GLU A 80 -19.93 -1.44 -38.12
C GLU A 80 -21.28 -0.80 -38.46
N LEU A 81 -21.54 0.42 -37.98
CA LEU A 81 -22.72 1.21 -38.33
C LEU A 81 -22.79 1.47 -39.84
N ASN A 82 -21.68 1.87 -40.45
CA ASN A 82 -21.62 2.06 -41.90
C ASN A 82 -21.93 0.75 -42.66
N LYS A 83 -21.41 -0.39 -42.21
CA LYS A 83 -21.72 -1.71 -42.82
C LYS A 83 -23.19 -2.08 -42.64
N PHE A 84 -23.77 -1.75 -41.49
CA PHE A 84 -25.19 -1.98 -41.23
C PHE A 84 -26.08 -1.15 -42.16
N GLU A 85 -25.75 0.13 -42.40
CA GLU A 85 -26.45 0.99 -43.36
C GLU A 85 -26.36 0.47 -44.80
N LEU A 86 -25.26 -0.19 -45.16
CA LEU A 86 -25.07 -0.85 -46.45
C LEU A 86 -25.72 -2.25 -46.54
N GLY A 87 -26.32 -2.75 -45.45
CA GLY A 87 -26.93 -4.08 -45.37
C GLY A 87 -25.93 -5.23 -45.22
N GLU A 88 -24.65 -4.95 -44.96
CA GLU A 88 -23.58 -5.93 -44.79
C GLU A 88 -23.38 -6.39 -43.32
N SER A 89 -24.06 -5.74 -42.37
CA SER A 89 -24.05 -6.10 -40.95
C SER A 89 -25.46 -6.29 -40.40
N THR A 90 -25.54 -6.80 -39.18
CA THR A 90 -26.81 -7.04 -38.48
C THR A 90 -26.90 -6.18 -37.22
N LEU A 91 -28.13 -5.87 -36.83
CA LEU A 91 -28.41 -5.13 -35.59
C LEU A 91 -27.77 -5.80 -34.37
N PHE A 92 -27.69 -7.14 -34.35
CA PHE A 92 -27.04 -7.89 -33.28
C PHE A 92 -25.55 -7.55 -33.15
N VAL A 93 -24.82 -7.45 -34.28
CA VAL A 93 -23.38 -7.15 -34.27
C VAL A 93 -23.13 -5.71 -33.80
N VAL A 94 -23.94 -4.76 -34.28
CA VAL A 94 -23.88 -3.36 -33.82
C VAL A 94 -24.12 -3.28 -32.31
N ASN A 95 -25.20 -3.89 -31.81
CA ASN A 95 -25.52 -3.92 -30.39
C ASN A 95 -24.41 -4.59 -29.55
N SER A 96 -23.80 -5.66 -30.07
CA SER A 96 -22.68 -6.32 -29.40
C SER A 96 -21.47 -5.39 -29.24
N ARG A 97 -21.14 -4.61 -30.29
CA ARG A 97 -20.05 -3.63 -30.22
C ARG A 97 -20.35 -2.45 -29.31
N GLU A 98 -21.59 -1.97 -29.31
CA GLU A 98 -22.04 -0.88 -28.45
C GLU A 98 -22.01 -1.31 -26.97
N ASN A 99 -22.56 -2.49 -26.65
CA ASN A 99 -22.44 -3.08 -25.32
C ASN A 99 -20.99 -3.20 -24.89
N LYS A 100 -20.10 -3.63 -25.79
CA LYS A 100 -18.68 -3.74 -25.47
C LYS A 100 -18.04 -2.39 -25.15
N LEU A 101 -18.38 -1.35 -25.89
CA LEU A 101 -17.93 0.01 -25.64
C LEU A 101 -18.40 0.51 -24.26
N ILE A 102 -19.65 0.25 -23.89
CA ILE A 102 -20.21 0.61 -22.58
C ILE A 102 -19.45 -0.12 -21.46
N GLU A 103 -19.23 -1.42 -21.57
CA GLU A 103 -18.42 -2.19 -20.60
C GLU A 103 -17.01 -1.59 -20.42
N MET A 104 -16.38 -1.20 -21.53
CA MET A 104 -15.03 -0.62 -21.51
C MET A 104 -15.00 0.73 -20.81
N ARG A 105 -16.02 1.57 -20.99
CA ARG A 105 -16.17 2.85 -20.28
C ARG A 105 -16.41 2.65 -18.79
N ILE A 106 -17.28 1.72 -18.41
CA ILE A 106 -17.51 1.36 -16.99
C ILE A 106 -16.20 0.90 -16.33
N LYS A 107 -15.42 0.07 -17.04
CA LYS A 107 -14.13 -0.40 -16.55
C LYS A 107 -13.12 0.74 -16.40
N GLN A 108 -13.13 1.73 -17.29
CA GLN A 108 -12.27 2.91 -17.19
C GLN A 108 -12.59 3.74 -15.95
N GLU A 109 -13.87 3.99 -15.67
CA GLU A 109 -14.29 4.71 -14.45
C GLU A 109 -13.90 3.97 -13.16
N LYS A 110 -13.99 2.64 -13.19
CA LYS A 110 -13.49 1.80 -12.10
C LYS A 110 -11.98 1.96 -11.91
N LEU A 111 -11.19 1.97 -12.98
CA LEU A 111 -9.74 2.20 -12.92
C LEU A 111 -9.40 3.58 -12.33
N PHE A 112 -10.14 4.63 -12.69
CA PHE A 112 -9.97 5.96 -12.08
C PHE A 112 -10.28 5.96 -10.58
N THR A 113 -11.33 5.26 -10.18
CA THR A 113 -11.70 5.11 -8.77
C THR A 113 -10.61 4.36 -7.99
N ASP A 114 -10.12 3.25 -8.55
CA ASP A 114 -9.08 2.43 -7.92
C ASP A 114 -7.74 3.18 -7.86
N TYR A 115 -7.40 3.97 -8.89
CA TYR A 115 -6.25 4.89 -8.86
C TYR A 115 -6.34 5.89 -7.72
N ARG A 116 -7.50 6.56 -7.55
CA ARG A 116 -7.72 7.52 -6.47
C ARG A 116 -7.64 6.88 -5.09
N LYS A 117 -8.16 5.66 -4.93
CA LYS A 117 -8.02 4.88 -3.68
C LYS A 117 -6.55 4.55 -3.40
N ALA A 118 -5.82 4.07 -4.40
CA ALA A 118 -4.39 3.78 -4.25
C ALA A 118 -3.58 5.03 -3.88
N LEU A 119 -3.98 6.20 -4.41
CA LEU A 119 -3.36 7.48 -4.07
C LEU A 119 -3.62 7.85 -2.60
N ALA A 120 -4.85 7.72 -2.13
CA ALA A 120 -5.20 7.94 -0.73
C ALA A 120 -4.48 6.96 0.21
N GLU A 121 -4.37 5.69 -0.17
CA GLU A 121 -3.60 4.68 0.57
C GLU A 121 -2.11 5.01 0.63
N LEU A 122 -1.52 5.52 -0.45
CA LEU A 122 -0.13 5.94 -0.47
C LEU A 122 0.10 7.08 0.53
N TYR A 123 -0.74 8.12 0.53
CA TYR A 123 -0.63 9.23 1.47
C TYR A 123 -0.79 8.76 2.93
N TYR A 124 -1.75 7.87 3.18
CA TYR A 124 -1.95 7.27 4.50
C TYR A 124 -0.71 6.50 4.98
N LYS A 125 -0.13 5.65 4.12
CA LYS A 125 1.08 4.88 4.45
C LYS A 125 2.34 5.73 4.58
N ALA A 126 2.43 6.81 3.81
CA ALA A 126 3.54 7.77 3.90
C ALA A 126 3.47 8.65 5.16
N GLY A 127 2.37 8.61 5.92
CA GLY A 127 2.21 9.41 7.14
C GLY A 127 2.02 10.92 6.88
N THR A 128 1.82 11.30 5.63
CA THR A 128 1.54 12.68 5.22
C THR A 128 0.06 12.97 5.39
N LYS A 129 -0.30 14.08 6.05
CA LYS A 129 -1.70 14.55 6.12
C LYS A 129 -2.19 14.93 4.72
N PHE A 130 -3.44 14.56 4.43
CA PHE A 130 -4.20 14.93 3.25
C PHE A 130 -4.27 16.43 3.04
#